data_AF-A0A7S2AMT6-F1
#
_entry.id   AF-A0A7S2AMT6-F1
#
_cell.length_a   1.000
_cell.length_b   1.000
_cell.length_c   1.000
_cell.angle_alpha   90.00
_cell.angle_beta   90.00
_cell.angle_gamma   90.00
#
_symmetry.space_group_name_H-M   'P 1'
#
loop_
_entity.id
_entity.type
_entity.pdbx_description
1 polymer ?
#
loop_
_entity_poly.entity_id
_entity_poly.type
_entity_poly.pdbx_seq_one_letter_code
_entity_poly.pdbx_strand_id
1 'polypeptide(L)'
;TSVSLWAPWMDPDSLTGDDEERAQELGLNFGSVTAAMFALFQATSGGNDWGFYYELLSITGILGPLIFVIYILFFIIAAWNIVTSLFIEKALSLAQPDMDKQMLEKRRQDIADAKSLLSLIQQLDEDGSGTISMAEFKKFLDQPNF
;
A
#
# COMPACT_ATOMS: atom_id res chain seq x y z
N THR A 1 52.19 -13.79 -16.53
CA THR A 1 53.59 -14.07 -16.13
C THR A 1 54.09 -13.19 -14.96
N SER A 2 53.34 -13.02 -13.87
CA SER A 2 53.87 -12.34 -12.66
C SER A 2 53.23 -12.77 -11.33
N VAL A 3 52.56 -13.93 -11.27
CA VAL A 3 51.99 -14.47 -10.03
C VAL A 3 52.93 -15.51 -9.39
N SER A 4 53.63 -16.31 -10.21
CA SER A 4 54.53 -17.38 -9.75
C SER A 4 55.80 -16.91 -9.03
N LEU A 5 56.17 -15.62 -9.12
CA LEU A 5 57.42 -15.09 -8.54
C LEU A 5 57.31 -14.73 -7.06
N TRP A 6 56.12 -14.44 -6.54
CA TRP A 6 55.95 -13.96 -5.16
C TRP A 6 55.12 -14.89 -4.27
N ALA A 7 54.42 -15.88 -4.84
CA ALA A 7 53.68 -16.91 -4.10
C ALA A 7 53.89 -18.31 -4.72
N PRO A 8 55.09 -18.92 -4.57
CA PRO A 8 55.43 -20.22 -5.17
C PRO A 8 54.63 -21.43 -4.63
N TRP A 9 53.86 -21.25 -3.55
CA TRP A 9 52.94 -22.26 -3.00
C TRP A 9 51.52 -22.16 -3.54
N MET A 10 51.23 -21.13 -4.35
CA MET A 10 49.90 -20.87 -4.90
C MET A 10 49.87 -21.38 -6.34
N ASP A 11 49.04 -22.38 -6.60
CA ASP A 11 48.91 -22.97 -7.92
C ASP A 11 48.31 -21.93 -8.89
N PRO A 12 49.02 -21.49 -9.94
CA PRO A 12 48.50 -20.51 -10.89
C PRO A 12 47.19 -20.97 -11.56
N ASP A 13 46.92 -22.27 -11.62
CA ASP A 13 45.68 -22.82 -12.18
C ASP A 13 44.47 -22.64 -11.24
N SER A 14 44.69 -22.38 -9.94
CA SER A 14 43.61 -22.16 -8.96
C SER A 14 42.90 -20.81 -9.13
N LEU A 15 43.60 -19.79 -9.63
CA LEU A 15 43.01 -18.48 -9.93
C LEU A 15 42.18 -18.53 -11.23
N THR A 16 42.60 -19.32 -12.21
CA THR A 16 41.87 -19.49 -13.47
C THR A 16 40.60 -20.33 -13.30
N GLY A 17 40.58 -21.27 -12.34
CA GLY A 17 39.42 -22.10 -12.08
C GLY A 17 38.21 -21.32 -11.51
N ASP A 18 38.46 -20.38 -10.59
CA ASP A 18 37.40 -19.56 -9.98
C ASP A 18 36.75 -18.60 -11.01
N ASP A 19 37.57 -17.98 -11.87
CA ASP A 19 37.07 -17.10 -12.93
C ASP A 19 36.25 -17.88 -13.98
N GLU A 20 36.63 -19.12 -14.31
CA GLU A 20 35.92 -19.97 -15.26
C GLU A 20 34.57 -20.46 -14.69
N GLU A 21 34.54 -20.83 -13.41
CA GLU A 21 33.30 -21.19 -12.70
C GLU A 21 32.30 -20.04 -12.68
N ARG A 22 32.75 -18.82 -12.33
CA ARG A 22 31.88 -17.62 -12.31
C ARG A 22 31.40 -17.25 -13.71
N ALA A 23 32.22 -17.39 -14.74
CA ALA A 23 31.78 -17.19 -16.12
C ALA A 23 30.72 -18.21 -16.55
N GLN A 24 30.86 -19.47 -16.11
CA GLN A 24 29.86 -20.52 -16.35
C GLN A 24 28.54 -20.21 -15.63
N GLU A 25 28.59 -19.82 -14.37
CA GLU A 25 27.41 -19.42 -13.60
C GLU A 25 26.70 -18.21 -14.23
N LEU A 26 27.46 -17.23 -14.74
CA LEU A 26 26.91 -16.08 -15.45
C LEU A 26 26.17 -16.54 -16.71
N GLY A 27 26.76 -17.47 -17.46
CA GLY A 27 26.11 -18.07 -18.63
C GLY A 27 24.82 -18.84 -18.27
N LEU A 28 24.80 -19.55 -17.14
CA LEU A 28 23.62 -20.31 -16.69
C LEU A 28 22.47 -19.39 -16.28
N ASN A 29 22.77 -18.29 -15.58
CA ASN A 29 21.75 -17.39 -15.03
C ASN A 29 21.35 -16.27 -16.00
N PHE A 30 22.27 -15.80 -16.84
CA PHE A 30 22.08 -14.62 -17.71
C PHE A 30 22.36 -14.90 -19.19
N GLY A 31 22.63 -16.14 -19.60
CA GLY A 31 22.87 -16.50 -21.00
C GLY A 31 21.64 -16.51 -21.90
N SER A 32 20.43 -16.44 -21.34
CA SER A 32 19.18 -16.28 -22.09
C SER A 32 18.18 -15.39 -21.35
N VAL A 33 17.24 -14.80 -22.07
CA VAL A 33 16.19 -13.95 -21.48
C VAL A 33 15.36 -14.72 -20.46
N THR A 34 14.98 -15.97 -20.75
CA THR A 34 14.21 -16.81 -19.83
C THR A 34 14.97 -17.13 -18.56
N ALA A 35 16.27 -17.46 -18.67
CA ALA A 35 17.12 -17.69 -17.50
C ALA A 35 17.25 -16.42 -16.66
N ALA A 36 17.48 -15.26 -17.30
CA ALA A 36 17.57 -13.99 -16.61
C ALA A 36 16.26 -13.64 -15.89
N MET A 37 15.10 -13.85 -16.52
CA MET A 37 13.79 -13.66 -15.88
C MET A 37 13.63 -14.56 -14.64
N PHE A 38 14.09 -15.81 -14.71
CA PHE A 38 14.04 -16.73 -13.59
C PHE A 38 14.98 -16.30 -12.45
N ALA A 39 16.22 -15.91 -12.76
CA ALA A 39 17.17 -15.38 -11.78
C ALA A 39 16.64 -14.13 -11.06
N LEU A 40 16.04 -13.20 -11.82
CA LEU A 40 15.39 -12.00 -11.27
C LEU A 40 14.21 -12.36 -10.34
N PHE A 41 13.41 -13.36 -10.72
CA PHE A 41 12.34 -13.88 -9.88
C PHE A 41 12.87 -14.53 -8.60
N GLN A 42 13.94 -15.32 -8.68
CA GLN A 42 14.57 -15.92 -7.50
C GLN A 42 15.11 -14.85 -6.55
N ALA A 43 15.78 -13.82 -7.09
CA ALA A 43 16.32 -12.71 -6.31
C ALA A 43 15.24 -11.88 -5.59
N THR A 44 14.04 -11.76 -6.16
CA THR A 44 12.94 -10.95 -5.59
C THR A 44 12.01 -11.74 -4.67
N SER A 45 11.82 -13.03 -4.93
CA SER A 45 10.96 -13.90 -4.12
C SER A 45 11.67 -14.55 -2.92
N GLY A 46 12.98 -14.36 -2.79
CA GLY A 46 13.79 -15.00 -1.73
C GLY A 46 14.19 -16.44 -2.05
N GLY A 47 14.16 -16.83 -3.33
CA GLY A 47 14.61 -18.14 -3.78
C GLY A 47 16.12 -18.32 -3.75
N ASN A 48 16.88 -17.25 -4.02
CA ASN A 48 18.33 -17.19 -3.84
C ASN A 48 18.75 -15.77 -3.41
N ASP A 49 19.95 -15.64 -2.85
CA ASP A 49 20.48 -14.35 -2.39
C ASP A 49 20.68 -13.40 -3.59
N TRP A 50 20.17 -12.18 -3.50
CA TRP A 50 20.32 -11.19 -4.57
C TRP A 50 21.79 -10.73 -4.72
N GLY A 51 22.58 -10.78 -3.65
CA GLY A 51 24.01 -10.51 -3.61
C GLY A 51 24.82 -11.47 -4.48
N PHE A 52 24.42 -12.74 -4.55
CA PHE A 52 25.04 -13.71 -5.47
C PHE A 52 24.95 -13.23 -6.93
N TYR A 53 23.76 -12.82 -7.37
CA TYR A 53 23.57 -12.32 -8.74
C TYR A 53 24.28 -10.98 -8.97
N TYR A 54 24.35 -10.13 -7.95
CA TYR A 54 25.11 -8.87 -8.01
C TYR A 54 26.60 -9.13 -8.24
N GLU A 55 27.20 -10.03 -7.48
CA GLU A 55 28.61 -10.43 -7.64
C GLU A 55 28.84 -11.02 -9.03
N LEU A 56 27.94 -11.88 -9.49
CA LEU A 56 28.02 -12.50 -10.81
C LEU A 56 27.97 -11.46 -11.95
N LEU A 57 27.09 -10.46 -11.84
CA LEU A 57 27.03 -9.37 -12.82
C LEU A 57 28.23 -8.42 -12.73
N SER A 58 28.90 -8.32 -11.58
CA SER A 58 30.01 -7.39 -11.36
C SER A 58 31.22 -7.68 -12.25
N ILE A 59 31.39 -8.94 -12.68
CA ILE A 59 32.45 -9.35 -13.61
C ILE A 59 32.26 -8.77 -15.02
N THR A 60 31.04 -8.34 -15.37
CA THR A 60 30.70 -7.75 -16.68
C THR A 60 30.92 -6.23 -16.75
N GLY A 61 31.34 -5.62 -15.64
CA GLY A 61 31.48 -4.17 -15.49
C GLY A 61 30.33 -3.53 -14.70
N ILE A 62 30.30 -2.19 -14.63
CA ILE A 62 29.45 -1.46 -13.67
C ILE A 62 27.96 -1.39 -14.06
N LEU A 63 27.64 -1.46 -15.36
CA LEU A 63 26.27 -1.22 -15.84
C LEU A 63 25.30 -2.34 -15.46
N GLY A 64 25.71 -3.60 -15.56
CA GLY A 64 24.87 -4.76 -15.23
C GLY A 64 24.41 -4.76 -13.77
N PRO A 65 25.33 -4.71 -12.79
CA PRO A 65 24.99 -4.63 -11.37
C PRO A 65 24.14 -3.40 -11.03
N LEU A 66 24.41 -2.25 -11.65
CA LEU A 66 23.64 -1.03 -11.41
C LEU A 66 22.17 -1.20 -11.83
N ILE A 67 21.93 -1.73 -13.03
CA ILE A 67 20.56 -2.01 -13.52
C ILE A 67 19.87 -3.02 -12.61
N PHE A 68 20.58 -4.06 -12.19
CA PHE A 68 20.05 -5.07 -11.27
C PHE A 68 19.66 -4.48 -9.91
N VAL A 69 20.47 -3.58 -9.33
CA VAL A 69 20.12 -2.89 -8.08
C VAL A 69 18.89 -2.00 -8.25
N ILE A 70 18.77 -1.27 -9.36
CA ILE A 70 17.58 -0.46 -9.66
C ILE A 70 16.33 -1.36 -9.74
N TYR A 71 16.45 -2.52 -10.37
CA TYR A 71 15.37 -3.51 -10.42
C TYR A 71 14.96 -3.99 -9.02
N ILE A 72 15.91 -4.35 -8.15
CA ILE A 72 15.63 -4.78 -6.78
C ILE A 72 14.96 -3.67 -5.98
N LEU A 73 15.46 -2.43 -6.06
CA LEU A 73 14.86 -1.28 -5.38
C LEU A 73 13.43 -1.03 -5.84
N PHE A 74 13.16 -1.10 -7.14
CA PHE A 74 11.81 -0.95 -7.68
C PHE A 74 10.86 -2.00 -7.10
N PHE A 75 11.26 -3.28 -7.08
CA PHE A 75 10.45 -4.36 -6.53
C PHE A 75 10.19 -4.19 -5.03
N ILE A 76 11.21 -3.83 -4.25
CA ILE A 76 11.09 -3.59 -2.82
C ILE A 76 10.13 -2.43 -2.56
N ILE A 77 10.30 -1.28 -3.23
CA ILE A 77 9.40 -0.12 -3.08
C ILE A 77 7.97 -0.48 -3.48
N ALA A 78 7.79 -1.23 -4.57
CA ALA A 78 6.47 -1.69 -4.99
C ALA A 78 5.80 -2.59 -3.93
N ALA A 79 6.54 -3.55 -3.36
CA ALA A 79 6.05 -4.41 -2.29
C ALA A 79 5.67 -3.61 -1.03
N TRP A 80 6.54 -2.68 -0.61
CA TRP A 80 6.26 -1.77 0.51
C TRP A 80 5.03 -0.91 0.27
N ASN A 81 4.84 -0.41 -0.95
CA ASN A 81 3.65 0.38 -1.30
C ASN A 81 2.37 -0.46 -1.18
N ILE A 82 2.36 -1.70 -1.69
CA ILE A 82 1.22 -2.62 -1.58
C ILE A 82 0.88 -2.86 -0.10
N VAL A 83 1.88 -3.20 0.70
CA VAL A 83 1.72 -3.48 2.13
C VAL A 83 1.23 -2.23 2.88
N THR A 84 1.85 -1.08 2.62
CA THR A 84 1.48 0.21 3.24
C THR A 84 0.05 0.61 2.88
N SER A 85 -0.35 0.49 1.62
CA SER A 85 -1.72 0.79 1.19
C SER A 85 -2.74 -0.08 1.90
N LEU A 86 -2.46 -1.38 2.08
CA LEU A 86 -3.33 -2.28 2.85
C LEU A 86 -3.44 -1.86 4.32
N PHE A 87 -2.32 -1.51 4.96
CA PHE A 87 -2.34 -1.03 6.35
C PHE A 87 -3.11 0.28 6.50
N ILE A 88 -2.93 1.23 5.58
CA ILE A 88 -3.67 2.50 5.58
C ILE A 88 -5.17 2.24 5.45
N GLU A 89 -5.59 1.36 4.54
CA GLU A 89 -7.00 1.02 4.37
C GLU A 89 -7.60 0.43 5.66
N LYS A 90 -6.89 -0.49 6.34
CA LYS A 90 -7.34 -1.05 7.61
C LYS A 90 -7.38 -0.02 8.73
N ALA A 91 -6.36 0.83 8.85
CA ALA A 91 -6.31 1.89 9.84
C ALA A 91 -7.47 2.88 9.65
N LEU A 92 -7.75 3.29 8.40
CA LEU A 92 -8.89 4.16 8.07
C LEU A 92 -10.23 3.47 8.33
N SER A 93 -10.38 2.18 8.03
CA SER A 93 -11.62 1.44 8.31
C SER A 93 -11.94 1.33 9.81
N LEU A 94 -10.92 1.28 10.67
CA LEU A 94 -11.08 1.27 12.13
C LEU A 94 -11.33 2.67 12.69
N ALA A 95 -10.81 3.71 12.04
CA ALA A 95 -11.00 5.10 12.42
C ALA A 95 -12.34 5.68 11.94
N GLN A 96 -12.94 5.13 10.87
CA GLN A 96 -14.27 5.53 10.44
C GLN A 96 -15.32 5.00 11.44
N PRO A 97 -16.18 5.86 12.01
CA PRO A 97 -17.33 5.39 12.77
C PRO A 97 -18.22 4.61 11.81
N ASP A 98 -18.59 3.37 12.17
CA ASP A 98 -19.50 2.50 11.40
C ASP A 98 -20.52 3.34 10.63
N MET A 99 -20.38 3.41 9.30
CA MET A 99 -21.25 4.22 8.45
C MET A 99 -22.71 3.86 8.69
N ASP A 100 -22.98 2.59 8.99
CA ASP A 100 -24.28 2.07 9.38
C ASP A 100 -24.77 2.65 10.71
N LYS A 101 -23.89 2.81 11.71
CA LYS A 101 -24.24 3.47 12.97
C LYS A 101 -24.52 4.95 12.76
N GLN A 102 -23.74 5.63 11.92
CA GLN A 102 -24.00 7.04 11.59
C GLN A 102 -25.33 7.22 10.85
N MET A 103 -25.64 6.36 9.88
CA MET A 103 -26.93 6.39 9.17
C MET A 103 -28.10 6.06 10.10
N LEU A 104 -27.93 5.09 10.99
CA LEU A 104 -28.96 4.72 11.97
C LEU A 104 -29.22 5.87 12.95
N GLU A 105 -28.17 6.53 13.44
CA GLU A 105 -28.28 7.67 14.34
C GLU A 105 -28.95 8.86 13.66
N LYS A 106 -28.59 9.16 12.41
CA LYS A 106 -29.24 10.20 11.62
C LYS A 106 -30.73 9.91 11.40
N ARG A 107 -31.09 8.68 11.03
CA ARG A 107 -32.52 8.30 10.93
C ARG A 107 -33.26 8.45 12.26
N ARG A 108 -32.61 8.13 13.38
CA ARG A 108 -33.18 8.32 14.72
C ARG A 108 -33.43 9.79 15.03
N GLN A 109 -32.47 10.66 14.70
CA GLN A 109 -32.63 12.11 14.82
C GLN A 109 -33.77 12.62 13.93
N ASP A 110 -33.81 12.25 12.64
CA ASP A 110 -34.86 12.69 11.72
C ASP A 110 -36.26 12.30 12.23
N ILE A 111 -36.42 11.09 12.79
CA ILE A 111 -37.69 10.64 13.39
C ILE A 111 -38.02 11.44 14.66
N ALA A 112 -37.01 11.71 15.51
CA ALA A 112 -37.20 12.49 16.73
C ALA A 112 -37.60 13.94 16.42
N ASP A 113 -36.94 14.56 15.43
CA ASP A 113 -37.21 15.92 14.98
C ASP A 113 -38.59 16.02 14.34
N ALA A 114 -38.97 15.06 13.48
CA ALA A 114 -40.30 14.99 12.90
C ALA A 114 -41.37 14.86 13.98
N LYS A 115 -41.13 14.04 15.02
CA LYS A 115 -42.04 13.90 16.16
C LYS A 115 -42.14 15.18 16.98
N SER A 116 -41.01 15.86 17.20
CA SER A 116 -40.96 17.15 17.90
C SER A 116 -41.74 18.22 17.13
N LEU A 117 -41.53 18.31 15.82
CA LEU A 117 -42.27 19.23 14.94
C LEU A 117 -43.77 18.94 14.94
N LEU A 118 -44.18 17.67 14.83
CA LEU A 118 -45.59 17.29 14.93
C LEU A 118 -46.19 17.68 16.29
N SER A 119 -45.44 17.52 17.38
CA SER A 119 -45.91 17.91 18.70
C SER A 119 -46.05 19.43 18.86
N LEU A 120 -45.18 20.21 18.22
CA LEU A 120 -45.29 21.67 18.17
C LEU A 120 -46.51 22.10 17.33
N ILE A 121 -46.70 21.48 16.17
CA ILE A 121 -47.86 21.73 15.31
C ILE A 121 -49.17 21.43 16.06
N GLN A 122 -49.23 20.32 16.80
CA GLN A 122 -50.41 19.99 17.61
C GLN A 122 -50.65 20.95 18.78
N GLN A 123 -49.62 21.60 19.31
CA GLN A 123 -49.77 22.64 20.34
C GLN A 123 -50.23 23.99 19.75
N LEU A 124 -49.95 24.20 18.47
CA LEU A 124 -50.24 25.41 17.71
C LEU A 124 -51.64 25.43 17.09
N ASP A 125 -52.11 24.25 16.69
CA ASP A 125 -53.39 24.01 16.04
C ASP A 125 -54.54 24.05 17.08
N GLU A 126 -55.11 25.24 17.28
CA GLU A 126 -56.17 25.48 18.27
C GLU A 126 -57.53 24.98 17.76
N ASP A 127 -57.72 24.94 16.44
CA ASP A 127 -58.96 24.51 15.79
C ASP A 127 -59.01 23.02 15.43
N GLY A 128 -57.88 22.31 15.56
CA GLY A 128 -57.76 20.87 15.32
C GLY A 128 -57.86 20.50 13.84
N SER A 129 -57.60 21.44 12.93
CA SER A 129 -57.69 21.25 11.48
C SER A 129 -56.58 20.35 10.92
N GLY A 130 -55.52 20.09 11.69
CA GLY A 130 -54.32 19.40 11.25
C GLY A 130 -53.37 20.28 10.44
N THR A 131 -53.64 21.60 10.36
CA THR A 131 -52.86 22.59 9.62
C THR A 131 -52.68 23.86 10.44
N ILE A 132 -51.54 24.56 10.31
CA ILE A 132 -51.35 25.84 11.00
C ILE A 132 -51.84 26.98 10.12
N SER A 133 -52.83 27.72 10.59
CA SER A 133 -53.27 28.96 9.96
C SER A 133 -52.29 30.11 10.22
N MET A 134 -52.25 31.11 9.34
CA MET A 134 -51.39 32.29 9.52
C MET A 134 -51.71 33.06 10.81
N ALA A 135 -52.95 32.98 11.30
CA ALA A 135 -53.36 33.61 12.55
C ALA A 135 -52.77 32.89 13.79
N GLU A 136 -52.82 31.56 13.81
CA GLU A 136 -52.22 30.73 14.88
C GLU A 136 -50.69 30.88 14.90
N PHE A 137 -50.07 30.89 13.71
CA PHE A 137 -48.64 31.11 13.58
C PHE A 137 -48.20 32.48 14.14
N LYS A 138 -48.94 33.55 13.83
CA LYS A 138 -48.65 34.89 14.33
C LYS A 138 -48.84 34.99 15.85
N LYS A 139 -49.90 34.36 16.37
CA LYS A 139 -50.20 34.31 17.81
C LYS A 139 -49.10 33.59 18.60
N PHE A 140 -48.47 32.59 18.01
CA PHE A 140 -47.34 31.88 18.60
C PHE A 140 -46.06 32.71 18.65
N LEU A 141 -45.75 33.45 17.58
CA LEU A 141 -44.59 34.35 17.54
C LEU A 141 -44.70 35.53 18.52
N ASP A 142 -45.93 35.87 18.94
CA ASP A 142 -46.19 36.92 19.93
C ASP A 142 -46.16 36.40 21.40
N GLN A 143 -45.92 35.10 21.66
CA GLN A 143 -45.82 34.55 23.02
C GLN A 143 -44.43 34.77 23.65
N PRO A 144 -44.34 35.31 24.88
CA PRO A 144 -43.09 35.82 25.47
C PRO A 144 -42.09 34.75 25.99
N ASN A 145 -42.27 33.47 25.65
CA ASN A 145 -41.40 32.37 26.12
C ASN A 145 -40.59 31.70 24.99
N PHE A 146 -40.49 32.35 23.83
CA PHE A 146 -39.47 32.11 22.81
C PHE A 146 -38.86 33.44 22.36
#